data_AF-A0A8B8FS47-F1
#
_entry.id   AF-A0A8B8FS47-F1
#
_cell.length_a   1.000
_cell.length_b   1.000
_cell.length_c   1.000
_cell.angle_alpha   90.00
_cell.angle_beta   90.00
_cell.angle_gamma   90.00
#
_symmetry.space_group_name_H-M   'P 1'
#
loop_
_entity.id
_entity.type
_entity.pdbx_description
1 polymer ?
#
loop_
_entity_poly.entity_id
_entity_poly.type
_entity_poly.pdbx_seq_one_letter_code
_entity_poly.pdbx_strand_id
1 'polypeptide(L)'
;MSSYSSLAAKHLNQRHGNTYKRYYTNPQLEECYNKDQLIEQVHTTFPWCRVDKVHNVYATHMYGLYLLRREEIRLETGAADCEMTLYHVTTEQRAKESLEHGLDWRRTKRSRFGRGVSFSDDADYADYFADNRTGEVKRVIMVCTVLVHKTSTKIVKPNSGLSIPPENADTTMSPNGRVYVKYNDYEFYPLHFVYYERRLEDLSMSRYFNKNHKNNFKNGQLLPTTAERYEHQRQNELLRRQKQQKQDELLRRQRQRQNEFLKQQEQKRYFEQTRRQEQQRKQHQYNHQLNIQQRTRNERNNGCLIL
;
A
#
# COMPACT_ATOMS: atom_id res chain seq x y z
N MET A 1 -32.38 -17.77 -9.52
CA MET A 1 -31.14 -17.45 -8.79
C MET A 1 -30.55 -18.76 -8.28
N SER A 2 -29.27 -19.03 -8.55
CA SER A 2 -28.60 -20.29 -8.23
C SER A 2 -28.63 -20.61 -6.74
N SER A 3 -28.91 -21.87 -6.37
CA SER A 3 -28.89 -22.41 -5.00
C SER A 3 -27.65 -21.98 -4.21
N TYR A 4 -26.49 -21.92 -4.88
CA TYR A 4 -25.20 -21.55 -4.29
C TYR A 4 -25.12 -20.10 -3.82
N SER A 5 -25.77 -19.17 -4.53
CA SER A 5 -25.81 -17.76 -4.13
C SER A 5 -26.60 -17.54 -2.83
N SER A 6 -27.61 -18.39 -2.58
CA SER A 6 -28.42 -18.31 -1.35
C SER A 6 -27.65 -18.79 -0.12
N LEU A 7 -26.81 -19.83 -0.27
CA LEU A 7 -26.03 -20.41 0.82
C LEU A 7 -24.89 -19.48 1.25
N ALA A 8 -24.17 -18.90 0.28
CA ALA A 8 -23.14 -17.89 0.54
C ALA A 8 -23.74 -16.66 1.25
N ALA A 9 -24.91 -16.18 0.79
CA ALA A 9 -25.62 -15.09 1.45
C ALA A 9 -26.07 -15.44 2.87
N LYS A 10 -26.47 -16.69 3.15
CA LYS A 10 -26.87 -17.13 4.50
C LYS A 10 -25.68 -17.15 5.46
N HIS A 11 -24.52 -17.64 5.03
CA HIS A 11 -23.30 -17.66 5.87
C HIS A 11 -22.78 -16.26 6.18
N LEU A 12 -22.81 -15.36 5.19
CA LEU A 12 -22.48 -13.96 5.38
C LEU A 12 -23.45 -13.27 6.36
N ASN A 13 -24.75 -13.55 6.27
CA ASN A 13 -25.76 -13.03 7.22
C ASN A 13 -25.54 -13.53 8.65
N GLN A 14 -25.14 -14.80 8.82
CA GLN A 14 -24.88 -15.38 10.15
C GLN A 14 -23.67 -14.77 10.86
N ARG A 15 -22.64 -14.35 10.12
CA ARG A 15 -21.44 -13.73 10.70
C ARG A 15 -21.51 -12.20 10.85
N HIS A 16 -22.29 -11.52 10.02
CA HIS A 16 -22.26 -10.04 9.95
C HIS A 16 -23.57 -9.33 10.38
N GLY A 17 -24.62 -10.07 10.75
CA GLY A 17 -25.89 -9.49 11.18
C GLY A 17 -26.64 -8.73 10.05
N ASN A 18 -27.79 -8.15 10.38
CA ASN A 18 -28.74 -7.50 9.45
C ASN A 18 -28.24 -6.22 8.75
N THR A 19 -26.93 -5.95 8.75
CA THR A 19 -26.30 -4.73 8.20
C THR A 19 -26.10 -4.82 6.68
N TYR A 20 -26.90 -5.61 5.96
CA TYR A 20 -26.64 -6.01 4.58
C TYR A 20 -26.78 -4.91 3.52
N LYS A 21 -27.20 -3.69 3.90
CA LYS A 21 -27.47 -2.59 2.96
C LYS A 21 -26.24 -1.76 2.55
N ARG A 22 -25.02 -2.04 3.05
CA ARG A 22 -23.81 -1.22 2.76
C ARG A 22 -22.66 -1.91 2.00
N TYR A 23 -22.77 -3.20 1.67
CA TYR A 23 -21.61 -4.03 1.26
C TYR A 23 -21.29 -4.06 -0.26
N TYR A 24 -21.32 -2.91 -0.91
CA TYR A 24 -20.60 -2.71 -2.18
C TYR A 24 -19.35 -1.82 -2.01
N THR A 25 -19.01 -1.49 -0.77
CA THR A 25 -17.91 -0.57 -0.45
C THR A 25 -16.67 -1.33 0.00
N ASN A 26 -15.52 -0.74 -0.32
CA ASN A 26 -14.14 -1.22 -0.10
C ASN A 26 -13.92 -2.04 1.18
N PRO A 27 -12.89 -2.91 1.22
CA PRO A 27 -12.54 -3.67 2.41
C PRO A 27 -12.48 -2.79 3.67
N GLN A 28 -13.16 -3.21 4.73
CA GLN A 28 -13.22 -2.46 5.98
C GLN A 28 -12.32 -3.10 7.03
N LEU A 29 -11.67 -2.25 7.80
CA LEU A 29 -10.89 -2.62 8.98
C LEU A 29 -11.56 -1.93 10.17
N GLU A 30 -12.06 -2.73 11.11
CA GLU A 30 -12.67 -2.22 12.34
C GLU A 30 -11.87 -2.67 13.55
N GLU A 31 -11.89 -1.88 14.63
CA GLU A 31 -11.21 -2.28 15.87
C GLU A 31 -11.81 -3.58 16.44
N CYS A 32 -10.94 -4.51 16.82
CA CYS A 32 -11.37 -5.80 17.34
C CYS A 32 -11.79 -5.69 18.82
N TYR A 33 -13.05 -6.01 19.12
CA TYR A 33 -13.58 -6.00 20.49
C TYR A 33 -12.92 -7.05 21.39
N ASN A 34 -12.67 -8.26 20.86
CA ASN A 34 -12.04 -9.37 21.59
C ASN A 34 -10.54 -9.50 21.28
N LYS A 35 -9.82 -8.37 21.27
CA LYS A 35 -8.40 -8.36 20.88
C LYS A 35 -7.49 -9.15 21.84
N ASP A 36 -7.84 -9.26 23.12
CA ASP A 36 -6.97 -9.89 24.13
C ASP A 36 -6.75 -11.38 23.86
N GLN A 37 -7.81 -12.12 23.51
CA GLN A 37 -7.70 -13.54 23.15
C GLN A 37 -6.83 -13.75 21.91
N LEU A 38 -6.95 -12.86 20.92
CA LEU A 38 -6.12 -12.92 19.71
C LEU A 38 -4.66 -12.59 20.01
N ILE A 39 -4.42 -11.61 20.88
CA ILE A 39 -3.07 -11.24 21.34
C ILE A 39 -2.44 -12.43 22.07
N GLU A 40 -3.17 -13.07 22.99
CA GLU A 40 -2.73 -14.28 23.68
C GLU A 40 -2.37 -15.39 22.68
N GLN A 41 -3.23 -15.63 21.68
CA GLN A 41 -2.97 -16.59 20.60
C GLN A 41 -1.66 -16.28 19.85
N VAL A 42 -1.42 -15.02 19.47
CA VAL A 42 -0.17 -14.62 18.81
C VAL A 42 1.02 -14.81 19.76
N HIS A 43 0.88 -14.43 21.02
CA HIS A 43 1.93 -14.54 22.04
C HIS A 43 2.31 -15.98 22.37
N THR A 44 1.46 -16.97 22.09
CA THR A 44 1.85 -18.40 22.21
C THR A 44 3.07 -18.76 21.35
N THR A 45 3.25 -18.09 20.21
CA THR A 45 4.36 -18.35 19.27
C THR A 45 5.27 -17.15 19.07
N PHE A 46 4.84 -15.94 19.47
CA PHE A 46 5.65 -14.72 19.39
C PHE A 46 5.52 -13.88 20.69
N PRO A 47 6.07 -14.37 21.83
CA PRO A 47 5.83 -13.79 23.16
C PRO A 47 6.30 -12.34 23.35
N TRP A 48 7.34 -11.92 22.62
CA TRP A 48 7.91 -10.57 22.75
C TRP A 48 7.33 -9.58 21.73
N CYS A 49 6.31 -9.98 20.95
CA CYS A 49 5.64 -9.08 20.02
C CYS A 49 4.88 -7.98 20.77
N ARG A 50 5.24 -6.72 20.51
CA ARG A 50 4.57 -5.55 21.08
C ARG A 50 3.42 -5.13 20.18
N VAL A 51 2.23 -5.67 20.45
CA VAL A 51 1.03 -5.37 19.65
C VAL A 51 0.58 -3.93 19.91
N ASP A 52 0.45 -3.15 18.84
CA ASP A 52 -0.03 -1.77 18.88
C ASP A 52 -1.56 -1.70 18.81
N LYS A 53 -2.15 -2.47 17.89
CA LYS A 53 -3.59 -2.55 17.67
C LYS A 53 -3.98 -3.81 16.91
N VAL A 54 -5.26 -4.16 17.00
CA VAL A 54 -5.85 -5.31 16.30
C VAL A 54 -7.08 -4.85 15.56
N HIS A 55 -7.16 -5.15 14.26
CA HIS A 55 -8.35 -4.93 13.46
C HIS A 55 -8.97 -6.24 12.98
N ASN A 56 -10.29 -6.30 12.97
CA ASN A 56 -11.05 -7.27 12.21
C ASN A 56 -11.04 -6.89 10.72
N VAL A 57 -10.96 -7.89 9.86
CA VAL A 57 -10.96 -7.72 8.42
C VAL A 57 -12.32 -8.09 7.85
N TYR A 58 -12.92 -7.14 7.12
CA TYR A 58 -14.18 -7.31 6.41
C TYR A 58 -13.95 -7.09 4.91
N ALA A 59 -13.54 -8.14 4.21
CA ALA A 59 -13.36 -8.15 2.76
C ALA A 59 -14.37 -9.12 2.12
N THR A 60 -15.64 -8.69 2.05
CA THR A 60 -16.78 -9.54 1.66
C THR A 60 -16.59 -10.30 0.35
N HIS A 61 -15.98 -9.65 -0.66
CA HIS A 61 -15.69 -10.28 -1.95
C HIS A 61 -14.71 -11.46 -1.80
N MET A 62 -13.58 -11.24 -1.10
CA MET A 62 -12.60 -12.31 -0.83
C MET A 62 -13.22 -13.43 0.00
N TYR A 63 -14.03 -13.08 1.00
CA TYR A 63 -14.68 -14.07 1.85
C TYR A 63 -15.69 -14.93 1.08
N GLY A 64 -16.45 -14.34 0.16
CA GLY A 64 -17.35 -15.08 -0.72
C GLY A 64 -16.62 -16.10 -1.59
N LEU A 65 -15.48 -15.70 -2.20
CA LEU A 65 -14.66 -16.59 -3.02
C LEU A 65 -13.99 -17.70 -2.18
N TYR A 66 -13.54 -17.37 -0.98
CA TYR A 66 -13.03 -18.34 -0.01
C TYR A 66 -14.07 -19.41 0.35
N LEU A 67 -15.30 -19.00 0.65
CA LEU A 67 -16.38 -19.93 0.97
C LEU A 67 -16.70 -20.85 -0.20
N LEU A 68 -16.77 -20.32 -1.42
CA LEU A 68 -16.97 -21.14 -2.62
C LEU A 68 -15.86 -22.18 -2.77
N ARG A 69 -14.60 -21.75 -2.65
CA ARG A 69 -13.44 -22.65 -2.77
C ARG A 69 -13.44 -23.74 -1.70
N ARG A 70 -13.85 -23.41 -0.48
CA ARG A 70 -14.01 -24.39 0.60
C ARG A 70 -15.05 -25.45 0.27
N GLU A 71 -16.19 -25.04 -0.28
CA GLU A 71 -17.25 -25.96 -0.68
C GLU A 71 -16.83 -26.86 -1.84
N GLU A 72 -16.07 -26.34 -2.81
CA GLU A 72 -15.48 -27.14 -3.89
C GLU A 72 -14.59 -28.26 -3.32
N ILE A 73 -13.63 -27.91 -2.45
CA ILE A 73 -12.74 -28.89 -1.80
C ILE A 73 -13.55 -29.92 -1.01
N ARG A 74 -14.59 -29.49 -0.29
CA ARG A 74 -15.47 -30.38 0.48
C ARG A 74 -16.19 -31.38 -0.42
N LEU A 75 -16.70 -30.95 -1.57
CA LEU A 75 -17.38 -31.82 -2.53
C LEU A 75 -16.43 -32.80 -3.23
N GLU A 76 -15.21 -32.36 -3.55
CA GLU A 76 -14.20 -33.19 -4.21
C GLU A 76 -13.65 -34.30 -3.28
N THR A 77 -13.53 -34.00 -1.99
CA THR A 77 -12.75 -34.83 -1.06
C THR A 77 -13.61 -35.52 0.00
N GLY A 78 -14.84 -35.06 0.22
CA GLY A 78 -15.71 -35.48 1.33
C GLY A 78 -15.23 -35.02 2.71
N ALA A 79 -14.11 -34.30 2.80
CA ALA A 79 -13.55 -33.84 4.07
C ALA A 79 -14.24 -32.55 4.55
N ALA A 80 -14.73 -32.56 5.78
CA ALA A 80 -15.39 -31.40 6.40
C ALA A 80 -14.39 -30.35 6.93
N ASP A 81 -13.20 -30.78 7.38
CA ASP A 81 -12.23 -29.93 8.06
C ASP A 81 -10.93 -29.83 7.26
N CYS A 82 -10.80 -28.74 6.51
CA CYS A 82 -9.54 -28.34 5.86
C CYS A 82 -9.11 -26.92 6.24
N GLU A 83 -9.77 -26.28 7.20
CA GLU A 83 -9.42 -24.91 7.64
C GLU A 83 -8.35 -24.94 8.74
N MET A 84 -7.24 -24.22 8.52
CA MET A 84 -6.20 -23.98 9.52
C MET A 84 -6.07 -22.48 9.79
N THR A 85 -5.83 -22.10 11.04
CA THR A 85 -5.47 -20.72 11.38
C THR A 85 -3.95 -20.57 11.26
N LEU A 86 -3.49 -19.76 10.31
CA LEU A 86 -2.07 -19.54 10.03
C LEU A 86 -1.74 -18.05 9.93
N TYR A 87 -0.46 -17.73 10.10
CA TYR A 87 0.08 -16.38 10.11
C TYR A 87 0.82 -16.05 8.82
N HIS A 88 0.64 -14.82 8.34
CA HIS A 88 1.47 -14.22 7.30
C HIS A 88 1.93 -12.84 7.76
N VAL A 89 3.23 -12.56 7.71
CA VAL A 89 3.79 -11.27 8.12
C VAL A 89 4.22 -10.46 6.92
N THR A 90 3.76 -9.21 6.85
CA THR A 90 4.10 -8.26 5.80
C THR A 90 4.14 -6.83 6.34
N THR A 91 4.43 -5.85 5.48
CA THR A 91 4.37 -4.44 5.87
C THR A 91 2.92 -3.95 5.95
N GLU A 92 2.66 -2.91 6.75
CA GLU A 92 1.32 -2.34 6.88
C GLU A 92 0.72 -1.94 5.53
N GLN A 93 1.51 -1.31 4.66
CA GLN A 93 1.05 -0.92 3.33
C GLN A 93 0.61 -2.14 2.51
N ARG A 94 1.44 -3.19 2.46
CA ARG A 94 1.16 -4.40 1.68
C ARG A 94 -0.02 -5.19 2.24
N ALA A 95 -0.19 -5.23 3.56
CA ALA A 95 -1.35 -5.86 4.18
C ALA A 95 -2.64 -5.18 3.72
N LYS A 96 -2.69 -3.84 3.70
CA LYS A 96 -3.87 -3.09 3.22
C LYS A 96 -4.12 -3.30 1.73
N GLU A 97 -3.08 -3.20 0.90
CA GLU A 97 -3.18 -3.47 -0.55
C GLU A 97 -3.70 -4.88 -0.84
N SER A 98 -3.35 -5.86 0.02
CA SER A 98 -3.78 -7.25 -0.17
C SER A 98 -5.29 -7.47 -0.05
N LEU A 99 -6.01 -6.55 0.59
CA LEU A 99 -7.47 -6.65 0.71
C LEU A 99 -8.19 -6.32 -0.61
N GLU A 100 -7.53 -5.61 -1.51
CA GLU A 100 -8.08 -5.24 -2.82
C GLU A 100 -7.58 -6.17 -3.93
N HIS A 101 -6.33 -6.63 -3.82
CA HIS A 101 -5.64 -7.33 -4.91
C HIS A 101 -5.14 -8.73 -4.57
N GLY A 102 -5.41 -9.22 -3.36
CA GLY A 102 -4.85 -10.49 -2.87
C GLY A 102 -3.37 -10.37 -2.48
N LEU A 103 -2.79 -11.49 -2.02
CA LEU A 103 -1.39 -11.56 -1.60
C LEU A 103 -0.49 -11.89 -2.79
N ASP A 104 0.24 -10.89 -3.29
CA ASP A 104 1.14 -11.08 -4.43
C ASP A 104 2.49 -11.72 -4.03
N TRP A 105 2.58 -13.05 -4.17
CA TRP A 105 3.82 -13.79 -3.91
C TRP A 105 5.01 -13.32 -4.77
N ARG A 106 4.76 -12.73 -5.96
CA ARG A 106 5.81 -12.30 -6.90
C ARG A 106 6.64 -11.15 -6.34
N ARG A 107 6.13 -10.42 -5.34
CA ARG A 107 6.86 -9.37 -4.63
C ARG A 107 7.95 -9.95 -3.72
N THR A 108 7.87 -11.24 -3.38
CA THR A 108 8.86 -11.93 -2.57
C THR A 108 9.79 -12.78 -3.44
N LYS A 109 11.11 -12.68 -3.23
CA LYS A 109 12.08 -13.58 -3.92
C LYS A 109 12.21 -14.95 -3.23
N ARG A 110 11.47 -15.19 -2.14
CA ARG A 110 11.60 -16.38 -1.31
C ARG A 110 10.62 -17.43 -1.81
N SER A 111 11.11 -18.36 -2.63
CA SER A 111 10.28 -19.45 -3.18
C SER A 111 10.86 -20.83 -2.84
N ARG A 112 11.43 -20.99 -1.65
CA ARG A 112 12.14 -22.22 -1.24
C ARG A 112 11.23 -23.45 -1.30
N PHE A 113 9.96 -23.28 -0.94
CA PHE A 113 8.96 -24.34 -0.88
C PHE A 113 7.87 -24.18 -1.96
N GLY A 114 8.05 -23.28 -2.93
CA GLY A 114 7.07 -22.98 -3.97
C GLY A 114 6.95 -21.50 -4.30
N ARG A 115 6.43 -21.20 -5.49
CA ARG A 115 6.07 -19.86 -5.98
C ARG A 115 4.62 -19.54 -5.62
N GLY A 116 4.37 -19.40 -4.33
CA GLY A 116 3.05 -19.08 -3.78
C GLY A 116 3.18 -18.27 -2.49
N VAL A 117 2.05 -17.94 -1.90
CA VAL A 117 1.97 -17.21 -0.64
C VAL A 117 2.33 -18.16 0.49
N SER A 118 3.29 -17.77 1.32
CA SER A 118 3.76 -18.57 2.46
C SER A 118 3.05 -18.14 3.73
N PHE A 119 2.50 -19.12 4.44
CA PHE A 119 1.91 -19.01 5.76
C PHE A 119 2.68 -19.86 6.77
N SER A 120 2.55 -19.56 8.05
CA SER A 120 3.16 -20.35 9.13
C SER A 120 2.18 -20.57 10.28
N ASP A 121 2.28 -21.70 10.96
CA ASP A 121 1.61 -21.95 12.23
C ASP A 121 2.25 -21.20 13.41
N ASP A 122 3.37 -20.50 13.16
CA ASP A 122 4.20 -19.84 14.16
C ASP A 122 4.44 -18.36 13.77
N ALA A 123 3.97 -17.42 14.59
CA ALA A 123 4.04 -16.00 14.28
C ALA A 123 5.48 -15.44 14.33
N ASP A 124 6.34 -15.96 15.22
CA ASP A 124 7.78 -15.61 15.27
C ASP A 124 8.48 -16.10 14.00
N TYR A 125 8.16 -17.33 13.54
CA TYR A 125 8.69 -17.84 12.28
C TYR A 125 8.27 -16.95 11.10
N ALA A 126 6.99 -16.59 11.03
CA ALA A 126 6.46 -15.73 9.98
C ALA A 126 7.17 -14.36 9.96
N ASP A 127 7.36 -13.71 11.12
CA ASP A 127 8.09 -12.44 11.18
C ASP A 127 9.57 -12.58 10.81
N TYR A 128 10.27 -13.57 11.39
CA TYR A 128 11.69 -13.78 11.15
C TYR A 128 11.98 -13.94 9.66
N PHE A 129 11.12 -14.66 8.94
CA PHE A 129 11.25 -14.88 7.50
C PHE A 129 10.47 -13.90 6.60
N ALA A 130 9.87 -12.84 7.15
CA ALA A 130 9.19 -11.81 6.36
C ALA A 130 10.17 -11.00 5.47
N ASP A 131 9.63 -10.32 4.46
CA ASP A 131 10.43 -9.44 3.59
C ASP A 131 10.85 -8.15 4.33
N ASN A 132 12.15 -8.00 4.57
CA ASN A 132 12.71 -6.88 5.35
C ASN A 132 13.39 -5.81 4.48
N ARG A 133 13.27 -5.90 3.14
CA ARG A 133 14.01 -5.01 2.23
C ARG A 133 13.63 -3.55 2.32
N THR A 134 12.39 -3.25 2.69
CA THR A 134 11.90 -1.87 2.73
C THR A 134 12.40 -1.11 3.97
N GLY A 135 12.98 -1.79 4.96
CA GLY A 135 13.37 -1.18 6.23
C GLY A 135 12.19 -0.69 7.07
N GLU A 136 10.95 -0.96 6.64
CA GLU A 136 9.74 -0.56 7.36
C GLU A 136 9.66 -1.30 8.70
N VAL A 137 9.57 -0.52 9.76
CA VAL A 137 9.41 -0.99 11.14
C VAL A 137 7.96 -1.37 11.45
N LYS A 138 6.99 -0.72 10.81
CA LYS A 138 5.56 -1.03 11.00
C LYS A 138 5.18 -2.28 10.22
N ARG A 139 4.74 -3.30 10.96
CA ARG A 139 4.43 -4.62 10.42
C ARG A 139 3.04 -5.04 10.82
N VAL A 140 2.52 -6.00 10.07
CA VAL A 140 1.23 -6.63 10.32
C VAL A 140 1.43 -8.13 10.29
N ILE A 141 1.03 -8.79 11.38
CA ILE A 141 0.73 -10.22 11.40
C ILE A 141 -0.72 -10.34 10.90
N MET A 142 -0.88 -10.88 9.71
CA MET A 142 -2.18 -11.29 9.18
C MET A 142 -2.50 -12.66 9.76
N VAL A 143 -3.57 -12.73 10.57
CA VAL A 143 -4.12 -14.00 11.06
C VAL A 143 -5.16 -14.45 10.05
N CYS A 144 -4.88 -15.53 9.34
CA CYS A 144 -5.69 -16.01 8.23
C CYS A 144 -6.30 -17.37 8.55
N THR A 145 -7.52 -17.60 8.08
CA THR A 145 -8.00 -18.96 7.85
C THR A 145 -7.52 -19.44 6.49
N VAL A 146 -6.95 -20.64 6.41
CA VAL A 146 -6.29 -21.18 5.23
C VAL A 146 -6.80 -22.59 4.96
N LEU A 147 -7.19 -22.87 3.71
CA LEU A 147 -7.61 -24.19 3.26
C LEU A 147 -6.38 -25.06 2.98
N VAL A 148 -6.16 -26.05 3.83
CA VAL A 148 -5.07 -27.04 3.77
C VAL A 148 -5.72 -28.43 3.80
N HIS A 149 -5.76 -29.11 2.65
CA HIS A 149 -6.36 -30.44 2.55
C HIS A 149 -5.28 -31.53 2.42
N LYS A 150 -4.64 -31.60 1.26
CA LYS A 150 -3.56 -32.52 0.92
C LYS A 150 -2.26 -31.74 0.81
N THR A 151 -1.34 -32.03 1.73
CA THR A 151 -0.01 -31.42 1.74
C THR A 151 1.01 -32.30 1.03
N SER A 152 1.90 -31.71 0.23
CA SER A 152 3.14 -32.37 -0.19
C SER A 152 4.34 -31.76 0.51
N THR A 153 5.21 -32.60 1.08
CA THR A 153 6.49 -32.20 1.69
C THR A 153 7.67 -32.36 0.74
N LYS A 154 7.42 -32.80 -0.50
CA LYS A 154 8.47 -32.99 -1.50
C LYS A 154 9.00 -31.62 -1.92
N ILE A 155 10.16 -31.26 -1.38
CA ILE A 155 10.93 -30.12 -1.89
C ILE A 155 11.43 -30.50 -3.28
N VAL A 156 10.77 -29.98 -4.31
CA VAL A 156 11.40 -29.88 -5.62
C VAL A 156 12.51 -28.86 -5.45
N LYS A 157 13.76 -29.27 -5.69
CA LYS A 157 15.05 -28.52 -5.50
C LYS A 157 14.90 -27.00 -5.31
N PRO A 158 15.64 -26.34 -4.40
CA PRO A 158 15.64 -24.88 -4.28
C PRO A 158 15.77 -24.23 -5.67
N ASN A 159 14.87 -23.30 -6.00
CA ASN A 159 14.71 -22.67 -7.33
C ASN A 159 14.05 -23.54 -8.44
N SER A 160 13.35 -24.61 -8.09
CA SER A 160 12.61 -25.46 -9.03
C SER A 160 11.51 -24.76 -9.83
N GLY A 161 11.18 -23.51 -9.51
CA GLY A 161 10.18 -22.74 -10.25
C GLY A 161 8.75 -23.23 -10.06
N LEU A 162 8.50 -24.06 -9.05
CA LEU A 162 7.23 -24.74 -8.83
C LEU A 162 6.09 -23.73 -8.60
N SER A 163 5.23 -23.57 -9.61
CA SER A 163 4.06 -22.70 -9.60
C SER A 163 2.75 -23.42 -9.25
N ILE A 164 2.79 -24.75 -9.14
CA ILE A 164 1.66 -25.62 -8.81
C ILE A 164 2.18 -26.70 -7.85
N PRO A 165 1.47 -26.99 -6.75
CA PRO A 165 1.84 -28.04 -5.81
C PRO A 165 2.00 -29.41 -6.50
N PRO A 166 2.98 -30.25 -6.12
CA PRO A 166 3.19 -31.55 -6.74
C PRO A 166 2.15 -32.59 -6.27
N GLU A 167 2.05 -33.71 -7.00
CA GLU A 167 1.31 -34.92 -6.55
C GLU A 167 -0.20 -34.72 -6.26
N ASN A 168 -0.82 -33.80 -7.01
CA ASN A 168 -2.22 -33.41 -6.81
C ASN A 168 -2.49 -32.90 -5.38
N ALA A 169 -1.47 -32.41 -4.68
CA ALA A 169 -1.64 -31.67 -3.44
C ALA A 169 -2.24 -30.29 -3.72
N ASP A 170 -2.88 -29.65 -2.75
CA ASP A 170 -3.29 -28.24 -2.83
C ASP A 170 -2.31 -27.32 -2.09
N THR A 171 -1.47 -27.89 -1.24
CA THR A 171 -0.55 -27.14 -0.37
C THR A 171 0.84 -27.79 -0.41
N THR A 172 1.88 -26.98 -0.55
CA THR A 172 3.25 -27.45 -0.29
C THR A 172 3.65 -27.08 1.13
N MET A 173 4.17 -28.05 1.88
CA MET A 173 4.56 -27.87 3.27
C MET A 173 6.08 -28.02 3.42
N SER A 174 6.70 -27.18 4.24
CA SER A 174 8.12 -27.35 4.55
C SER A 174 8.37 -28.64 5.34
N PRO A 175 9.57 -29.25 5.25
CA PRO A 175 9.85 -30.50 5.97
C PRO A 175 9.76 -30.41 7.49
N ASN A 176 9.92 -29.21 8.06
CA ASN A 176 9.76 -28.96 9.49
C ASN A 176 8.30 -28.65 9.89
N GLY A 177 7.35 -28.72 8.96
CA GLY A 177 5.93 -28.47 9.20
C GLY A 177 5.57 -27.02 9.52
N ARG A 178 6.49 -26.06 9.33
CA ARG A 178 6.29 -24.64 9.72
C ARG A 178 5.81 -23.72 8.62
N VAL A 179 5.91 -24.12 7.37
CA VAL A 179 5.54 -23.29 6.22
C VAL A 179 4.54 -24.02 5.36
N TYR A 180 3.43 -23.35 5.08
CA TYR A 180 2.37 -23.80 4.18
C TYR A 180 2.30 -22.83 3.01
N VAL A 181 2.50 -23.33 1.79
CA VAL A 181 2.48 -22.52 0.57
C VAL A 181 1.19 -22.76 -0.19
N LYS A 182 0.43 -21.67 -0.39
CA LYS A 182 -0.80 -21.64 -1.19
C LYS A 182 -0.57 -20.91 -2.51
N TYR A 183 -1.18 -21.43 -3.56
CA TYR A 183 -0.94 -20.98 -4.95
C TYR A 183 -2.15 -20.26 -5.54
N ASN A 184 -3.30 -20.37 -4.87
CA ASN A 184 -4.56 -19.75 -5.24
C ASN A 184 -4.99 -18.78 -4.12
N ASP A 185 -5.32 -17.55 -4.49
CA ASP A 185 -5.70 -16.48 -3.56
C ASP A 185 -7.05 -16.71 -2.87
N TYR A 186 -7.86 -17.64 -3.38
CA TYR A 186 -9.16 -17.99 -2.80
C TYR A 186 -9.07 -19.14 -1.78
N GLU A 187 -7.87 -19.64 -1.51
CA GLU A 187 -7.65 -20.72 -0.53
C GLU A 187 -7.26 -20.18 0.86
N PHE A 188 -7.37 -18.87 1.07
CA PHE A 188 -7.19 -18.25 2.37
C PHE A 188 -8.01 -16.97 2.49
N TYR A 189 -8.33 -16.59 3.73
CA TYR A 189 -9.00 -15.34 4.04
C TYR A 189 -8.38 -14.71 5.30
N PRO A 190 -7.93 -13.44 5.23
CA PRO A 190 -7.47 -12.73 6.42
C PRO A 190 -8.64 -12.45 7.36
N LEU A 191 -8.56 -12.94 8.60
CA LEU A 191 -9.56 -12.69 9.65
C LEU A 191 -9.22 -11.42 10.43
N HIS A 192 -7.94 -11.26 10.77
CA HIS A 192 -7.47 -10.18 11.62
C HIS A 192 -6.12 -9.63 11.16
N PHE A 193 -5.94 -8.32 11.34
CA PHE A 193 -4.64 -7.65 11.22
C PHE A 193 -4.16 -7.24 12.62
N VAL A 194 -3.04 -7.83 13.04
CA VAL A 194 -2.36 -7.51 14.29
C VAL A 194 -1.16 -6.64 13.96
N TYR A 195 -1.23 -5.37 14.32
CA TYR A 195 -0.21 -4.36 14.04
C TYR A 195 0.82 -4.34 15.15
N TYR A 196 2.10 -4.22 14.78
CA TYR A 196 3.20 -4.08 15.73
C TYR A 196 4.37 -3.34 15.08
N GLU A 197 5.22 -2.76 15.91
CA GLU A 197 6.53 -2.26 15.50
C GLU A 197 7.58 -3.35 15.66
N ARG A 198 8.18 -3.78 14.55
CA ARG A 198 9.30 -4.70 14.56
C ARG A 198 10.58 -3.96 14.96
N ARG A 199 11.14 -4.32 16.11
CA ARG A 199 12.41 -3.76 16.59
C ARG A 199 13.58 -4.70 16.33
N LEU A 200 14.79 -4.14 16.36
CA LEU A 200 16.02 -4.91 16.15
C LEU A 200 16.28 -5.88 17.31
N GLU A 201 15.88 -5.49 18.52
CA GLU A 201 16.00 -6.30 19.71
C GLU A 201 15.13 -7.58 19.56
N ASP A 202 13.94 -7.45 18.98
CA ASP A 202 13.00 -8.56 18.77
C ASP A 202 13.55 -9.63 17.83
N LEU A 203 14.35 -9.24 16.84
CA LEU A 203 15.06 -10.18 15.95
C LEU A 203 16.02 -11.07 16.71
N SER A 204 16.74 -10.51 17.70
CA SER A 204 17.70 -11.26 18.51
C SER A 204 17.05 -12.20 19.51
N MET A 205 15.78 -11.92 19.86
CA MET A 205 14.96 -12.76 20.74
C MET A 205 14.27 -13.90 20.00
N SER A 206 14.23 -13.85 18.65
CA SER A 206 13.62 -14.91 17.83
C SER A 206 14.23 -16.27 18.08
N ARG A 207 13.38 -17.30 18.19
CA ARG A 207 13.82 -18.71 18.29
C ARG A 207 14.54 -19.17 17.03
N TYR A 208 14.31 -18.47 15.92
CA TYR A 208 14.90 -18.74 14.62
C TYR A 208 16.18 -17.93 14.36
N PHE A 209 16.55 -17.06 15.30
CA PHE A 209 17.82 -16.35 15.28
C PHE A 209 18.98 -17.34 15.51
N ASN A 210 19.58 -17.81 14.42
CA ASN A 210 20.68 -18.77 14.51
C ASN A 210 22.00 -18.08 14.91
N LYS A 211 22.46 -18.32 16.14
CA LYS A 211 23.76 -17.85 16.66
C LYS A 211 24.96 -18.34 15.84
N ASN A 212 24.82 -19.44 15.08
CA ASN A 212 25.89 -20.00 14.23
C ASN A 212 26.14 -19.22 12.93
N HIS A 213 25.37 -18.17 12.62
CA HIS A 213 25.79 -17.20 11.59
C HIS A 213 27.07 -16.42 11.96
N LYS A 214 27.59 -16.57 13.20
CA LYS A 214 28.94 -16.13 13.58
C LYS A 214 30.08 -16.96 12.97
N ASN A 215 29.85 -18.21 12.55
CA ASN A 215 30.94 -19.12 12.14
C ASN A 215 31.22 -19.16 10.63
N ASN A 216 30.50 -18.39 9.81
CA ASN A 216 30.86 -18.18 8.40
C ASN A 216 31.81 -16.97 8.19
N PHE A 217 32.49 -16.53 9.25
CA PHE A 217 33.68 -15.68 9.17
C PHE A 217 34.92 -16.55 8.93
N LYS A 218 35.08 -17.08 7.71
CA LYS A 218 36.41 -17.47 7.22
C LYS A 218 36.93 -16.33 6.35
N ASN A 219 38.14 -15.87 6.68
CA ASN A 219 38.99 -14.88 5.98
C ASN A 219 39.04 -13.45 6.55
N GLY A 220 39.13 -13.29 7.87
CA GLY A 220 39.97 -12.26 8.49
C GLY A 220 39.67 -10.77 8.24
N GLN A 221 38.61 -10.42 7.52
CA GLN A 221 38.11 -9.05 7.46
C GLN A 221 36.89 -8.95 8.38
N LEU A 222 36.97 -8.08 9.40
CA LEU A 222 35.80 -7.65 10.17
C LEU A 222 34.82 -6.99 9.19
N LEU A 223 33.87 -7.77 8.70
CA LEU A 223 32.64 -7.22 8.15
C LEU A 223 31.90 -6.56 9.29
N PRO A 224 31.37 -5.33 9.10
CA PRO A 224 30.57 -4.67 10.11
C PRO A 224 29.47 -5.63 10.55
N THR A 225 29.29 -5.74 11.86
CA THR A 225 28.19 -6.48 12.48
C THR A 225 26.89 -6.13 11.78
N THR A 226 25.92 -7.05 11.77
CA THR A 226 24.60 -6.79 11.18
C THR A 226 24.03 -5.46 11.69
N ALA A 227 24.24 -5.13 12.97
CA ALA A 227 23.91 -3.84 13.57
C ALA A 227 24.60 -2.65 12.88
N GLU A 228 25.91 -2.67 12.68
CA GLU A 228 26.66 -1.60 11.99
C GLU A 228 26.25 -1.44 10.52
N ARG A 229 25.92 -2.53 9.83
CA ARG A 229 25.37 -2.46 8.46
C ARG A 229 24.01 -1.77 8.45
N TYR A 230 23.16 -2.04 9.45
CA TYR A 230 21.86 -1.40 9.58
C TYR A 230 21.98 0.08 9.98
N GLU A 231 22.90 0.45 10.88
CA GLU A 231 23.18 1.84 11.20
C GLU A 231 23.69 2.61 10.00
N HIS A 232 24.62 2.02 9.24
CA HIS A 232 25.11 2.61 8.02
C HIS A 232 24.00 2.76 6.97
N GLN A 233 23.10 1.78 6.85
CA GLN A 233 21.93 1.87 5.98
C GLN A 233 20.97 2.99 6.42
N ARG A 234 20.73 3.15 7.72
CA ARG A 234 19.90 4.21 8.30
C ARG A 234 20.50 5.60 8.02
N GLN A 235 21.81 5.76 8.19
CA GLN A 235 22.52 6.99 7.85
C GLN A 235 22.43 7.32 6.36
N ASN A 236 22.58 6.32 5.49
CA ASN A 236 22.44 6.48 4.04
C ASN A 236 21.02 6.89 3.64
N GLU A 237 19.99 6.36 4.30
CA GLU A 237 18.61 6.73 4.05
C GLU A 237 18.30 8.17 4.52
N LEU A 238 18.79 8.56 5.71
CA LEU A 238 18.72 9.94 6.21
C LEU A 238 19.37 10.93 5.23
N LEU A 239 20.54 10.59 4.72
CA LEU A 239 21.23 11.41 3.72
C LEU A 239 20.44 11.53 2.41
N ARG A 240 19.81 10.43 1.96
CA ARG A 240 18.92 10.44 0.78
C ARG A 240 17.71 11.35 0.99
N ARG A 241 17.06 11.27 2.16
CA ARG A 241 15.92 12.14 2.51
C ARG A 241 16.32 13.61 2.54
N GLN A 242 17.47 13.94 3.13
CA GLN A 242 17.98 15.31 3.15
C GLN A 242 18.29 15.84 1.74
N LYS A 243 18.90 15.02 0.87
CA LYS A 243 19.14 15.40 -0.53
C LYS A 243 17.84 15.65 -1.27
N GLN A 244 16.84 14.80 -1.07
CA GLN A 244 15.53 14.95 -1.71
C GLN A 244 14.79 16.20 -1.22
N GLN A 245 14.80 16.48 0.09
CA GLN A 245 14.24 17.71 0.65
C GLN A 245 14.88 18.97 0.07
N LYS A 246 16.22 18.99 -0.05
CA LYS A 246 16.94 20.11 -0.68
C LYS A 246 16.56 20.29 -2.15
N GLN A 247 16.37 19.20 -2.89
CA GLN A 247 15.96 19.23 -4.29
C GLN A 247 14.53 19.77 -4.46
N ASP A 248 13.61 19.32 -3.61
CA ASP A 248 12.21 19.79 -3.60
C ASP A 248 12.13 21.28 -3.23
N GLU A 249 12.94 21.73 -2.28
CA GLU A 249 13.02 23.13 -1.89
C GLU A 249 13.55 23.99 -3.06
N LEU A 250 14.60 23.54 -3.76
CA LEU A 250 15.14 24.21 -4.93
C LEU A 250 14.07 24.37 -6.03
N LEU A 251 13.31 23.29 -6.29
CA LEU A 251 12.25 23.29 -7.28
C LEU A 251 11.08 24.21 -6.89
N ARG A 252 10.74 24.30 -5.60
CA ARG A 252 9.75 25.26 -5.09
C ARG A 252 10.22 26.71 -5.31
N ARG A 253 11.49 27.01 -4.99
CA ARG A 253 12.07 28.35 -5.23
C ARG A 253 12.11 28.71 -6.72
N GLN A 254 12.37 27.75 -7.61
CA GLN A 254 12.36 27.99 -9.05
C GLN A 254 10.95 28.33 -9.56
N ARG A 255 9.93 27.60 -9.10
CA ARG A 255 8.52 27.88 -9.44
C ARG A 255 8.06 29.25 -8.91
N GLN A 256 8.46 29.62 -7.69
CA GLN A 256 8.16 30.95 -7.15
C GLN A 256 8.75 32.07 -8.02
N ARG A 257 10.01 31.95 -8.42
CA ARG A 257 10.66 32.93 -9.32
C ARG A 257 9.98 33.03 -10.69
N GLN A 258 9.56 31.90 -11.27
CA GLN A 258 8.79 31.92 -12.52
C GLN A 258 7.44 32.63 -12.36
N ASN A 259 6.72 32.36 -11.27
CA ASN A 259 5.44 33.00 -10.99
C ASN A 259 5.58 34.51 -10.75
N GLU A 260 6.62 34.94 -10.04
CA GLU A 260 6.93 36.37 -9.85
C GLU A 260 7.26 37.07 -11.16
N PHE A 261 8.05 36.42 -12.02
CA PHE A 261 8.37 36.93 -13.35
C PHE A 261 7.12 37.10 -14.22
N LEU A 262 6.22 36.11 -14.22
CA LEU A 262 4.95 36.19 -14.94
C LEU A 262 4.07 37.34 -14.43
N LYS A 263 3.95 37.50 -13.11
CA LYS A 263 3.22 38.63 -12.50
C LYS A 263 3.79 39.99 -12.92
N GLN A 264 5.12 40.13 -12.94
CA GLN A 264 5.76 41.36 -13.40
C GLN A 264 5.48 41.64 -14.88
N GLN A 265 5.49 40.61 -15.73
CA GLN A 265 5.13 40.77 -17.15
C GLN A 265 3.66 41.17 -17.34
N GLU A 266 2.74 40.60 -16.56
CA GLU A 266 1.32 40.98 -16.60
C GLU A 266 1.12 42.43 -16.17
N GLN A 267 1.79 42.87 -15.09
CA GLN A 267 1.75 44.27 -14.66
C GLN A 267 2.29 45.24 -15.72
N LYS A 268 3.40 44.88 -16.39
CA LYS A 268 3.93 45.68 -17.50
C LYS A 268 2.94 45.79 -18.66
N ARG A 269 2.33 44.67 -19.07
CA ARG A 269 1.32 44.65 -20.14
C ARG A 269 0.10 45.50 -19.78
N TYR A 270 -0.37 45.39 -18.54
CA TYR A 270 -1.48 46.21 -18.04
C TYR A 270 -1.16 47.71 -18.08
N PHE A 271 0.04 48.10 -17.64
CA PHE A 271 0.49 49.49 -17.66
C PHE A 271 0.61 50.04 -19.09
N GLU A 272 1.18 49.27 -20.02
CA GLU A 272 1.26 49.65 -21.43
C GLU A 272 -0.11 49.81 -22.08
N GLN A 273 -1.04 48.90 -21.80
CA GLN A 273 -2.41 48.97 -22.31
C GLN A 273 -3.12 50.24 -21.80
N THR A 274 -2.96 50.54 -20.52
CA THR A 274 -3.49 51.77 -19.90
C THR A 274 -2.91 53.02 -20.58
N ARG A 275 -1.60 53.06 -20.81
CA ARG A 275 -0.93 54.18 -21.49
C ARG A 275 -1.44 54.36 -22.93
N ARG A 276 -1.66 53.26 -23.67
CA ARG A 276 -2.22 53.30 -25.03
C ARG A 276 -3.65 53.85 -25.04
N GLN A 277 -4.50 53.42 -24.10
CA GLN A 277 -5.86 53.93 -23.96
C GLN A 277 -5.87 55.44 -23.66
N GLU A 278 -4.98 55.90 -22.78
CA GLU A 278 -4.88 57.32 -22.46
C GLU A 278 -4.43 58.17 -23.66
N GLN A 279 -3.47 57.68 -24.45
CA GLN A 279 -3.04 58.33 -25.71
C GLN A 279 -4.19 58.41 -26.72
N GLN A 280 -4.95 57.32 -26.90
CA GLN A 280 -6.13 57.32 -27.77
C GLN A 280 -7.18 58.32 -27.30
N ARG A 281 -7.45 58.42 -25.99
CA ARG A 281 -8.39 59.41 -25.43
C ARG A 281 -7.93 60.84 -25.70
N LYS A 282 -6.64 61.14 -25.49
CA LYS A 282 -6.06 62.47 -25.80
C LYS A 282 -6.17 62.81 -27.27
N GLN A 283 -5.91 61.84 -28.15
CA GLN A 283 -6.03 62.01 -29.61
C GLN A 283 -7.49 62.26 -30.03
N HIS A 284 -8.45 61.52 -29.46
CA HIS A 284 -9.87 61.76 -29.69
C HIS A 284 -10.32 63.16 -29.21
N GLN A 285 -9.87 63.59 -28.03
CA GLN A 285 -10.17 64.93 -27.51
C GLN A 285 -9.60 66.03 -28.42
N TYR A 286 -8.36 65.87 -28.89
CA TYR A 286 -7.73 66.80 -29.81
C TYR A 286 -8.48 66.90 -31.15
N ASN A 287 -8.83 65.76 -31.76
CA ASN A 287 -9.60 65.72 -33.00
C ASN A 287 -11.00 66.35 -32.83
N HIS A 288 -11.64 66.14 -31.68
CA HIS A 288 -12.92 66.74 -31.34
C HIS A 288 -12.83 68.28 -31.26
N GLN A 289 -11.80 68.81 -30.59
CA GLN A 289 -11.56 70.25 -30.53
C GLN A 289 -11.31 70.87 -31.91
N LEU A 290 -10.50 70.21 -32.76
CA LEU A 290 -10.28 70.62 -34.14
C LEU A 290 -11.59 70.71 -34.94
N ASN A 291 -12.46 69.71 -34.82
CA ASN A 291 -13.77 69.71 -35.48
C ASN A 291 -14.66 70.87 -35.01
N ILE A 292 -14.66 71.19 -33.70
CA ILE A 292 -15.39 72.35 -33.16
C ILE A 292 -14.85 73.66 -33.73
N GLN A 293 -13.52 73.81 -33.80
CA GLN A 293 -12.89 75.01 -34.38
C GLN A 293 -13.21 75.18 -35.86
N GLN A 294 -13.27 74.09 -36.63
CA GLN A 294 -13.67 74.14 -38.04
C GLN A 294 -15.13 74.54 -38.22
N ARG A 295 -16.04 73.99 -37.39
CA ARG A 295 -17.47 74.36 -37.44
C ARG A 295 -17.70 75.84 -37.12
N THR A 296 -17.11 76.34 -36.03
CA THR A 296 -17.20 77.76 -35.64
C THR A 296 -16.61 78.69 -36.70
N ARG A 297 -15.55 78.28 -37.41
CA ARG A 297 -15.00 79.05 -38.54
C ARG A 297 -15.96 79.08 -39.74
N ASN A 298 -16.61 77.96 -40.07
CA ASN A 298 -17.60 77.89 -41.14
C ASN A 298 -18.86 78.71 -40.83
N GLU A 299 -19.33 78.71 -39.57
CA GLU A 299 -20.46 79.54 -39.13
C GLU A 299 -20.15 81.04 -39.25
N ARG A 300 -18.93 81.47 -38.90
CA ARG A 300 -18.49 82.87 -39.09
C ARG A 300 -18.44 83.27 -40.57
N ASN A 301 -17.97 82.37 -41.45
CA ASN A 301 -17.92 82.64 -42.88
C ASN A 301 -19.31 82.70 -43.53
N ASN A 302 -20.31 81.98 -42.99
CA ASN A 302 -21.68 81.99 -43.50
C ASN A 302 -22.55 83.14 -42.92
N GLY A 303 -22.07 83.85 -41.89
CA GLY A 303 -22.78 84.94 -41.24
C GLY A 303 -22.61 86.33 -41.87
N CYS A 304 -21.82 86.46 -42.95
CA CYS A 304 -21.55 87.75 -43.62
C CYS A 304 -22.28 87.84 -44.97
N LEU A 305 -23.60 87.68 -44.95
CA LEU A 305 -24.48 87.79 -46.13
C LEU A 305 -25.79 88.50 -45.75
N ILE A 306 -25.67 89.68 -45.13
CA ILE A 306 -26.76 90.66 -45.01
C ILE A 306 -26.15 92.06 -45.17
N LEU A 307 -26.05 92.51 -46.42
CA LEU A 307 -26.71 93.71 -46.98
C LEU A 307 -26.34 93.85 -48.45
#